data_AF-A9B015-F1
#
_entry.id   AF-A9B015-F1
#
_cell.length_a   1.000
_cell.length_b   1.000
_cell.length_c   1.000
_cell.angle_alpha   90.00
_cell.angle_beta   90.00
_cell.angle_gamma   90.00
#
_symmetry.space_group_name_H-M   'P 1'
#
loop_
_entity.id
_entity.type
_entity.pdbx_description
1 polymer ?
#
loop_
_entity_poly.entity_id
_entity_poly.type
_entity_poly.pdbx_seq_one_letter_code
_entity_poly.pdbx_strand_id
1 'polypeptide(L)'
;MLQTFLSAELTDQYYLLQACIDFETSLIVSQTHTVLKTLLAILDRPYAAAPELGLVGIGCVMLTQKNLTIKLCFTYVDYDEYQHHQRVNFVFHLLAIIGQQFPFAQNQFYDILKFWLDAYQTEYLDD
;
A
#
# COMPACT_ATOMS: atom_id res chain seq x y z
N MET A 1 -6.72 -9.54 16.96
CA MET A 1 -6.63 -9.65 15.48
C MET A 1 -6.33 -8.27 14.95
N LEU A 2 -5.26 -8.10 14.18
CA LEU A 2 -5.13 -6.92 13.32
C LEU A 2 -6.03 -7.20 12.11
N GLN A 3 -6.95 -6.30 11.82
CA GLN A 3 -7.78 -6.38 10.62
C GLN A 3 -6.95 -5.91 9.43
N THR A 4 -7.08 -6.60 8.31
CA THR A 4 -6.66 -6.11 7.01
C THR A 4 -7.32 -4.77 6.73
N PHE A 5 -6.57 -3.79 6.22
CA PHE A 5 -7.15 -2.50 5.85
C PHE A 5 -6.38 -1.81 4.74
N LEU A 6 -7.07 -0.88 4.08
CA LEU A 6 -6.49 0.18 3.27
C LEU A 6 -7.09 1.50 3.75
N SER A 7 -6.26 2.51 3.98
CA SER A 7 -6.72 3.82 4.43
C SER A 7 -5.94 4.92 3.73
N ALA A 8 -6.64 6.00 3.42
CA ALA A 8 -6.07 7.25 2.94
C ALA A 8 -6.28 8.34 4.01
N GLU A 9 -5.26 9.15 4.25
CA GLU A 9 -5.31 10.27 5.19
C GLU A 9 -4.66 11.50 4.56
N LEU A 10 -5.34 12.63 4.62
CA LEU A 10 -4.79 13.93 4.24
C LEU A 10 -4.31 14.66 5.49
N THR A 11 -3.07 15.13 5.45
CA THR A 11 -2.51 16.03 6.46
C THR A 11 -2.15 17.35 5.79
N ASP A 12 -1.85 18.38 6.58
CA ASP A 12 -1.47 19.71 6.07
C ASP A 12 -0.25 19.70 5.11
N GLN A 13 0.54 18.61 5.12
CA GLN A 13 1.80 18.51 4.36
C GLN A 13 1.84 17.30 3.41
N TYR A 14 1.12 16.23 3.74
CA TYR A 14 1.25 14.95 3.06
C TYR A 14 -0.10 14.28 2.84
N TYR A 15 -0.20 13.59 1.71
CA TYR A 15 -1.18 12.55 1.49
C TYR A 15 -0.57 11.21 1.91
N LEU A 16 -1.22 10.50 2.82
CA LEU A 16 -0.72 9.28 3.43
C LEU A 16 -1.59 8.11 2.98
N LEU A 17 -1.00 7.10 2.33
CA LEU A 17 -1.67 5.82 2.09
C LEU A 17 -1.07 4.76 2.99
N GLN A 18 -1.94 4.02 3.66
CA GLN A 18 -1.55 2.91 4.50
C GLN A 18 -2.32 1.65 4.13
N ALA A 19 -1.59 0.54 4.02
CA ALA A 19 -2.16 -0.78 3.81
C ALA A 19 -1.62 -1.75 4.85
N CYS A 20 -2.48 -2.65 5.33
CA CYS A 20 -2.11 -3.76 6.19
C CYS A 20 -2.70 -5.05 5.64
N ILE A 21 -1.88 -6.08 5.49
CA ILE A 21 -2.29 -7.38 4.99
C ILE A 21 -1.62 -8.52 5.75
N ASP A 22 -2.35 -9.61 5.97
CA ASP A 22 -1.79 -10.81 6.60
C ASP A 22 -1.23 -11.79 5.56
N PHE A 23 -0.15 -12.44 5.94
CA PHE A 23 0.37 -13.59 5.21
C PHE A 23 -0.51 -14.81 5.49
N GLU A 24 -0.76 -15.63 4.47
CA GLU A 24 -1.51 -16.89 4.61
C GLU A 24 -0.82 -17.84 5.59
N THR A 25 0.52 -17.87 5.55
CA THR A 25 1.37 -18.59 6.49
C THR A 25 2.30 -17.64 7.21
N SER A 26 2.64 -17.95 8.47
CA SER A 26 3.64 -17.16 9.19
C SER A 26 4.98 -17.21 8.47
N LEU A 27 5.56 -16.05 8.23
CA LEU A 27 6.93 -15.95 7.75
C LEU A 27 7.90 -16.41 8.82
N ILE A 28 8.96 -17.11 8.39
CA ILE A 28 10.15 -17.29 9.21
C ILE A 28 11.05 -16.05 9.13
N VAL A 29 11.97 -15.89 10.08
CA VAL A 29 12.84 -14.69 10.20
C VAL A 29 13.64 -14.39 8.93
N SER A 30 14.11 -15.41 8.21
CA SER A 30 14.81 -15.18 6.93
C SER A 30 13.90 -14.62 5.84
N GLN A 31 12.63 -15.02 5.82
CA GLN A 31 11.64 -14.51 4.87
C GLN A 31 11.25 -13.07 5.18
N THR A 32 11.18 -12.67 6.46
CA THR A 32 10.92 -11.27 6.81
C THR A 32 12.02 -10.33 6.28
N HIS A 33 13.29 -10.76 6.30
CA HIS A 33 14.37 -10.00 5.67
C HIS A 33 14.23 -9.92 4.14
N THR A 34 13.77 -10.99 3.49
CA THR A 34 13.52 -10.98 2.05
C THR A 34 12.39 -10.02 1.68
N VAL A 35 11.28 -10.00 2.43
CA VAL A 35 10.19 -9.03 2.22
C VAL A 35 10.69 -7.59 2.31
N LEU A 36 11.46 -7.27 3.34
CA LEU A 36 12.05 -5.92 3.49
C LEU A 36 12.97 -5.56 2.32
N LYS A 37 13.81 -6.50 1.86
CA LYS A 37 14.67 -6.27 0.69
C LYS A 37 13.86 -6.07 -0.58
N THR A 38 12.79 -6.84 -0.80
CA THR A 38 11.89 -6.67 -1.94
C THR A 38 11.22 -5.31 -1.91
N LEU A 39 10.72 -4.87 -0.75
CA LEU A 39 10.12 -3.53 -0.57
C LEU A 39 11.09 -2.41 -0.94
N LEU A 40 12.29 -2.42 -0.36
CA LEU A 40 13.32 -1.42 -0.64
C LEU A 40 13.69 -1.42 -2.13
N ALA A 41 13.84 -2.60 -2.73
CA ALA A 41 14.17 -2.70 -4.15
C ALA A 41 13.06 -2.17 -5.08
N ILE A 42 11.79 -2.19 -4.68
CA ILE A 42 10.71 -1.57 -5.47
C ILE A 42 10.69 -0.05 -5.26
N LEU A 43 10.93 0.40 -4.03
CA LEU A 43 10.94 1.82 -3.67
C LEU A 43 12.17 2.55 -4.25
N ASP A 44 13.27 1.83 -4.52
CA ASP A 44 14.45 2.35 -5.21
C ASP A 44 14.30 2.36 -6.75
N ARG A 45 13.20 1.83 -7.31
CA ARG A 45 13.00 1.78 -8.77
C ARG A 45 12.53 3.12 -9.36
N PRO A 46 12.80 3.35 -10.67
CA PRO A 46 12.28 4.52 -11.39
C PRO A 46 10.76 4.70 -11.29
N TYR A 47 10.01 3.61 -11.10
CA TYR A 47 8.56 3.65 -10.95
C TYR A 47 8.13 4.41 -9.68
N ALA A 48 8.82 4.23 -8.56
CA ALA A 48 8.59 5.00 -7.33
C ALA A 48 9.09 6.45 -7.45
N ALA A 49 10.05 6.70 -8.35
CA ALA A 49 10.57 8.03 -8.68
C ALA A 49 9.74 8.76 -9.76
N ALA A 50 8.62 8.18 -10.22
CA ALA A 50 7.74 8.84 -11.17
C ALA A 50 7.20 10.14 -10.55
N PRO A 51 7.42 11.31 -11.17
CA PRO A 51 7.00 12.59 -10.61
C PRO A 51 5.50 12.65 -10.30
N GLU A 52 4.68 11.97 -11.12
CA GLU A 52 3.22 11.90 -11.02
C GLU A 52 2.73 11.22 -9.75
N LEU A 53 3.49 10.26 -9.21
CA LEU A 53 3.14 9.64 -7.92
C LEU A 53 3.31 10.64 -6.78
N GLY A 54 4.26 11.56 -6.88
CA GLY A 54 4.60 12.48 -5.80
C GLY A 54 5.12 11.78 -4.55
N LEU A 55 5.70 10.57 -4.66
CA LEU A 55 6.20 9.84 -3.49
C LEU A 55 7.38 10.60 -2.89
N VAL A 56 7.21 11.12 -1.67
CA VAL A 56 8.25 11.87 -0.95
C VAL A 56 8.98 11.03 0.09
N GLY A 57 8.41 9.87 0.45
CA GLY A 57 9.08 8.93 1.32
C GLY A 57 8.20 7.84 1.88
N ILE A 58 8.81 7.08 2.80
CA ILE A 58 8.18 6.00 3.54
C ILE A 58 7.90 6.53 4.95
N GLY A 59 6.63 6.60 5.32
CA GLY A 59 6.24 6.99 6.68
C GLY A 59 6.56 5.90 7.69
N CYS A 60 6.21 4.65 7.37
CA CYS A 60 6.53 3.50 8.22
C CYS A 60 6.41 2.18 7.44
N VAL A 61 7.25 1.20 7.76
CA VAL A 61 7.03 -0.21 7.43
C VAL A 61 7.07 -1.00 8.73
N MET A 62 5.96 -1.65 9.07
CA MET A 62 5.92 -2.62 10.16
C MET A 62 5.74 -4.00 9.56
N LEU A 63 6.71 -4.88 9.80
CA LEU A 63 6.67 -6.25 9.34
C LEU A 63 6.77 -7.17 10.55
N THR A 64 5.77 -8.02 10.71
CA THR A 64 5.83 -9.16 11.64
C THR A 64 5.86 -10.46 10.85
N GLN A 65 5.96 -11.58 11.55
CA GLN A 65 5.81 -12.88 10.92
C GLN A 65 4.41 -13.11 10.35
N LYS A 66 3.38 -12.39 10.83
CA LYS A 66 1.98 -12.60 10.43
C LYS A 66 1.43 -11.53 9.49
N ASN A 67 1.95 -10.31 9.56
CA ASN A 67 1.40 -9.20 8.80
C ASN A 67 2.48 -8.27 8.25
N LEU A 68 2.11 -7.57 7.19
CA LEU A 68 2.85 -6.46 6.62
C LEU A 68 1.96 -5.22 6.66
N THR A 69 2.48 -4.15 7.26
CA THR A 69 1.89 -2.81 7.22
C THR A 69 2.86 -1.85 6.56
N ILE A 70 2.38 -1.10 5.57
CA ILE A 70 3.15 -0.08 4.85
C ILE A 70 2.39 1.24 4.93
N LYS A 71 3.07 2.31 5.31
CA LYS A 71 2.59 3.69 5.22
C LYS A 71 3.51 4.48 4.27
N LEU A 72 2.96 4.93 3.16
CA LEU A 72 3.65 5.73 2.15
C LEU A 72 3.22 7.20 2.25
N CYS A 73 4.18 8.11 2.06
CA CYS A 73 3.96 9.54 2.10
C CYS A 73 4.09 10.13 0.70
N PHE A 74 3.06 10.84 0.24
CA PHE A 74 3.02 11.52 -1.04
C PHE A 74 2.87 13.03 -0.85
N THR A 75 3.32 13.81 -1.83
CA THR A 75 3.08 15.25 -1.88
C THR A 75 1.59 15.53 -1.88
N TYR A 76 1.21 16.52 -1.09
CA TYR A 76 -0.13 17.08 -1.10
C TYR A 76 -0.35 18.14 -2.20
N VAL A 77 0.73 18.74 -2.73
CA VAL A 77 0.64 19.79 -3.75
C VAL A 77 0.02 19.22 -5.03
N ASP A 78 -1.01 19.89 -5.55
CA ASP A 78 -1.78 19.51 -6.74
C ASP A 78 -2.51 18.16 -6.62
N TYR A 79 -3.24 17.93 -5.52
CA TYR A 79 -4.15 16.77 -5.39
C TYR A 79 -5.23 16.83 -6.48
N ASP A 80 -4.97 16.09 -7.56
CA ASP A 80 -5.95 15.74 -8.58
C ASP A 80 -6.30 14.26 -8.43
N GLU A 81 -7.55 13.93 -8.70
CA GLU A 81 -8.13 12.61 -8.44
C GLU A 81 -7.42 11.49 -9.22
N TYR A 82 -6.91 11.82 -10.40
CA TYR A 82 -6.07 10.94 -11.20
C TYR A 82 -4.79 10.48 -10.47
N GLN A 83 -4.17 11.35 -9.67
CA GLN A 83 -2.98 11.01 -8.90
C GLN A 83 -3.32 10.10 -7.71
N HIS A 84 -4.51 10.24 -7.11
CA HIS A 84 -4.98 9.34 -6.06
C HIS A 84 -5.00 7.87 -6.54
N HIS A 85 -5.57 7.60 -7.73
CA HIS A 85 -5.61 6.24 -8.28
C HIS A 85 -4.23 5.68 -8.59
N GLN A 86 -3.33 6.50 -9.15
CA GLN A 86 -1.96 6.06 -9.41
C GLN A 86 -1.25 5.65 -8.12
N ARG A 87 -1.43 6.40 -7.03
CA ARG A 87 -0.83 6.11 -5.72
C ARG A 87 -1.43 4.84 -5.09
N VAL A 88 -2.74 4.63 -5.20
CA VAL A 88 -3.37 3.38 -4.74
C VAL A 88 -2.93 2.18 -5.59
N ASN A 89 -2.88 2.32 -6.91
CA ASN A 89 -2.35 1.29 -7.81
C ASN A 89 -0.89 0.95 -7.50
N PHE A 90 -0.09 1.93 -7.11
CA PHE A 90 1.28 1.72 -6.64
C PHE A 90 1.32 0.85 -5.36
N VAL A 91 0.42 1.09 -4.40
CA VAL A 91 0.29 0.22 -3.22
C VAL A 91 -0.09 -1.21 -3.61
N PHE A 92 -1.09 -1.38 -4.47
CA PHE A 92 -1.46 -2.71 -4.97
C PHE A 92 -0.33 -3.39 -5.74
N HIS A 93 0.47 -2.65 -6.49
CA HIS A 93 1.65 -3.16 -7.18
C HIS A 93 2.71 -3.67 -6.20
N LEU A 94 3.00 -2.91 -5.13
CA LEU A 94 3.90 -3.34 -4.05
C LEU A 94 3.42 -4.66 -3.43
N LEU A 95 2.13 -4.71 -3.07
CA LEU A 95 1.53 -5.91 -2.50
C LEU A 95 1.60 -7.08 -3.49
N ALA A 96 1.26 -6.89 -4.77
CA ALA A 96 1.30 -7.96 -5.76
C ALA A 96 2.69 -8.59 -5.90
N ILE A 97 3.76 -7.79 -5.94
CA ILE A 97 5.14 -8.33 -6.04
C ILE A 97 5.53 -9.14 -4.79
N ILE A 98 5.12 -8.69 -3.61
CA ILE A 98 5.40 -9.41 -2.36
C ILE A 98 4.56 -10.70 -2.32
N GLY A 99 3.28 -10.61 -2.67
CA GLY A 99 2.33 -11.71 -2.69
C GLY A 99 2.69 -12.86 -3.63
N GLN A 100 3.41 -12.56 -4.73
CA GLN A 100 3.97 -13.58 -5.63
C GLN A 100 5.00 -14.48 -4.96
N GLN A 101 5.74 -13.96 -3.97
CA GLN A 101 6.80 -14.69 -3.26
C GLN A 101 6.31 -15.22 -1.90
N PHE A 102 5.40 -14.49 -1.26
CA PHE A 102 4.89 -14.75 0.08
C PHE A 102 3.35 -14.59 0.06
N PRO A 103 2.60 -15.69 -0.13
CA PRO A 103 1.16 -15.61 -0.30
C PRO A 103 0.45 -14.89 0.85
N PHE A 104 -0.43 -13.95 0.48
CA PHE A 104 -1.33 -13.29 1.41
C PHE A 104 -2.64 -14.06 1.54
N ALA A 105 -3.33 -13.89 2.66
CA ALA A 105 -4.66 -14.46 2.83
C ALA A 105 -5.61 -13.93 1.73
N GLN A 106 -6.03 -14.80 0.81
CA GLN A 106 -6.72 -14.38 -0.42
C GLN A 106 -8.00 -13.58 -0.17
N ASN A 107 -8.80 -14.01 0.81
CA ASN A 107 -10.02 -13.32 1.21
C ASN A 107 -9.75 -11.85 1.57
N GLN A 108 -8.63 -11.58 2.23
CA GLN A 108 -8.25 -10.25 2.68
C GLN A 108 -7.82 -9.32 1.54
N PHE A 109 -7.16 -9.84 0.50
CA PHE A 109 -6.78 -9.03 -0.65
C PHE A 109 -8.02 -8.56 -1.43
N TYR A 110 -9.01 -9.45 -1.60
CA TYR A 110 -10.31 -9.09 -2.18
C TYR A 110 -11.05 -8.07 -1.33
N ASP A 111 -11.00 -8.20 0.00
CA ASP A 111 -11.64 -7.24 0.91
C ASP A 111 -11.00 -5.85 0.83
N ILE A 112 -9.65 -5.74 0.71
CA ILE A 112 -8.97 -4.46 0.48
C ILE A 112 -9.36 -3.85 -0.86
N LEU A 113 -9.36 -4.65 -1.93
CA LEU A 113 -9.74 -4.18 -3.26
C LEU A 113 -11.20 -3.71 -3.28
N LYS A 114 -12.08 -4.46 -2.63
CA LYS A 114 -13.49 -4.09 -2.50
C LYS A 114 -13.65 -2.82 -1.68
N PHE A 115 -12.95 -2.67 -0.55
CA PHE A 115 -12.96 -1.43 0.23
C PHE A 115 -12.57 -0.23 -0.62
N TRP A 116 -11.52 -0.35 -1.43
CA TRP A 116 -11.14 0.70 -2.36
C TRP A 116 -12.24 1.00 -3.39
N LEU A 117 -12.81 -0.03 -4.02
CA LEU A 117 -13.89 0.14 -5.01
C LEU A 117 -15.18 0.72 -4.41
N ASP A 118 -15.54 0.36 -3.18
CA ASP A 118 -16.74 0.84 -2.49
C ASP A 118 -16.55 2.29 -2.01
N ALA A 119 -15.38 2.63 -1.44
CA ALA A 119 -15.03 4.00 -1.09
C ALA A 119 -15.00 4.90 -2.34
N TYR A 120 -14.44 4.38 -3.44
CA TYR A 120 -14.43 5.03 -4.75
C TYR A 120 -15.83 5.31 -5.26
N GLN A 121 -16.76 4.35 -5.22
CA GLN A 121 -18.12 4.60 -5.71
C GLN A 121 -18.84 5.71 -4.93
N THR A 122 -18.55 5.85 -3.64
CA THR A 122 -19.21 6.85 -2.78
C THR A 122 -18.71 8.26 -3.09
N GLU A 123 -17.45 8.43 -3.51
CA GLU A 123 -16.87 9.74 -3.87
C GLU A 123 -17.38 10.33 -5.20
N TYR A 124 -17.89 9.49 -6.13
CA TYR A 124 -18.33 9.91 -7.48
C TYR A 124 -19.84 9.80 -7.73
N LEU A 125 -20.60 9.30 -6.75
CA LEU A 125 -22.07 9.18 -6.84
C LEU A 125 -22.81 10.24 -6.02
N ASP A 126 -22.09 11.14 -5.35
CA ASP A 126 -22.64 12.32 -4.66
C ASP A 126 -22.73 13.57 -5.59
N ASP A 127 -23.15 13.34 -6.85
CA ASP A 127 -23.65 14.37 -7.79
C ASP A 127 -25.14 14.12 -8.12
#